data_AF-A0A417ICU0-F1
#
_entry.id   AF-A0A417ICU0-F1
#
_cell.length_a   1.000
_cell.length_b   1.000
_cell.length_c   1.000
_cell.angle_alpha   90.00
_cell.angle_beta   90.00
_cell.angle_gamma   90.00
#
_symmetry.space_group_name_H-M   'P 1'
#
loop_
_entity.id
_entity.type
_entity.pdbx_description
1 polymer ?
#
loop_
_entity_poly.entity_id
_entity_poly.type
_entity_poly.pdbx_seq_one_letter_code
_entity_poly.pdbx_strand_id
1 'polypeptide(L)'
;MKTLISCAYNMDNCCVEVKFSDGSMIAIDTIAVENEIADNMYQRSELDYLIYNAPLEYADLILNGDPETYLKTVTEYKPWDS
;
A
#
# COMPACT_ATOMS: atom_id res chain seq x y z
N MET A 1 25.67 1.61 1.26
CA MET A 1 24.37 1.11 1.78
C MET A 1 23.30 1.98 1.18
N LYS A 2 22.31 1.42 0.47
CA LYS A 2 21.19 2.21 -0.04
C LYS A 2 20.31 2.58 1.14
N THR A 3 20.01 3.86 1.29
CA THR A 3 19.14 4.36 2.35
C THR A 3 17.90 4.95 1.69
N LEU A 4 16.73 4.69 2.30
CA LEU A 4 15.49 5.32 1.87
C LEU A 4 15.58 6.83 2.09
N ILE A 5 15.24 7.62 1.07
CA ILE A 5 15.19 9.08 1.13
C ILE A 5 13.75 9.57 1.28
N SER A 6 12.83 9.00 0.51
CA SER A 6 11.41 9.36 0.58
C SER A 6 10.54 8.21 0.11
N CYS A 7 9.34 8.11 0.68
CA CYS A 7 8.24 7.31 0.17
C CYS A 7 6.98 8.17 0.18
N ALA A 8 6.37 8.38 -0.98
CA ALA A 8 5.18 9.23 -1.09
C ALA A 8 4.28 8.79 -2.24
N TYR A 9 2.98 8.99 -2.07
CA TYR A 9 2.01 8.86 -3.15
C TYR A 9 2.11 10.06 -4.09
N ASN A 10 2.23 9.79 -5.38
CA ASN A 10 2.22 10.77 -6.46
C ASN A 10 0.86 10.71 -7.16
N MET A 11 0.04 11.74 -6.95
CA MET A 11 -1.32 11.82 -7.52
C MET A 11 -1.32 12.03 -9.04
N ASP A 12 -0.23 12.53 -9.63
CA ASP A 12 -0.16 12.78 -11.07
C ASP A 12 -0.11 11.47 -11.87
N ASN A 13 0.46 10.41 -11.28
CA ASN A 13 0.64 9.10 -11.92
C ASN A 13 0.03 7.94 -11.13
N CYS A 14 -0.66 8.22 -10.03
CA CYS A 14 -1.26 7.23 -9.14
C CYS A 14 -0.26 6.15 -8.68
N CYS A 15 0.98 6.54 -8.37
CA CYS A 15 2.00 5.61 -7.90
C CYS A 15 2.51 5.98 -6.50
N VAL A 16 2.83 4.98 -5.68
CA VAL A 16 3.70 5.19 -4.51
C VAL A 16 5.15 5.10 -4.97
N GLU A 17 5.88 6.20 -4.85
CA GLU A 17 7.28 6.33 -5.26
C GLU A 17 8.24 6.18 -4.08
N VAL A 18 9.09 5.16 -4.12
CA VAL A 18 10.14 4.87 -3.14
C VAL A 18 11.49 5.29 -3.70
N LYS A 19 12.11 6.33 -3.15
CA LYS A 19 13.39 6.90 -3.65
C LYS A 19 14.54 6.59 -2.70
N PHE A 20 15.67 6.16 -3.26
CA PHE A 20 16.87 5.80 -2.51
C PHE A 20 18.02 6.78 -2.72
N SER A 21 18.99 6.77 -1.81
CA SER A 21 20.14 7.68 -1.80
C SER A 21 21.11 7.50 -2.98
N ASP A 22 21.01 6.40 -3.71
CA ASP A 22 21.80 6.14 -4.93
C ASP A 22 21.10 6.64 -6.21
N GLY A 23 19.97 7.32 -6.07
CA GLY A 23 19.16 7.82 -7.19
C GLY A 23 18.22 6.78 -7.81
N SER A 24 18.23 5.53 -7.35
CA SER A 24 17.25 4.54 -7.79
C SER A 24 15.86 4.80 -7.19
N MET A 25 14.83 4.38 -7.92
CA MET A 25 13.43 4.56 -7.54
C MET A 25 12.60 3.33 -7.90
N ILE A 26 11.67 2.96 -7.02
CA ILE A 26 10.59 2.02 -7.30
C ILE A 26 9.30 2.83 -7.38
N ALA A 27 8.46 2.57 -8.38
CA ALA A 27 7.12 3.11 -8.47
C ALA A 27 6.13 1.95 -8.43
N ILE A 28 5.27 1.95 -7.41
CA ILE A 28 4.21 0.95 -7.23
C ILE A 28 2.94 1.54 -7.82
N ASP A 29 2.43 0.96 -8.91
CA ASP A 29 1.15 1.34 -9.50
C ASP A 29 0.00 0.91 -8.59
N THR A 30 -0.62 1.87 -7.91
CA THR A 30 -1.63 1.56 -6.89
C THR A 30 -2.90 1.00 -7.50
N ILE A 31 -3.24 1.41 -8.72
CA ILE A 31 -4.42 0.95 -9.44
C ILE A 31 -4.24 -0.52 -9.81
N ALA A 32 -3.07 -0.88 -10.35
CA ALA A 32 -2.77 -2.26 -10.72
C ALA A 32 -2.79 -3.18 -9.49
N VAL A 33 -2.13 -2.76 -8.40
CA VAL A 33 -2.10 -3.52 -7.14
C VAL A 33 -3.51 -3.73 -6.60
N GLU A 34 -4.29 -2.67 -6.40
CA GLU A 34 -5.64 -2.77 -5.83
C GLU A 34 -6.56 -3.68 -6.65
N ASN A 35 -6.49 -3.61 -7.99
CA ASN A 35 -7.31 -4.45 -8.85
C ASN A 35 -6.92 -5.94 -8.76
N GLU A 36 -5.68 -6.24 -8.38
CA GLU A 36 -5.19 -7.61 -8.24
C GLU A 36 -5.53 -8.20 -6.86
N ILE A 37 -5.38 -7.42 -5.77
CA ILE A 37 -5.42 -7.95 -4.40
C ILE A 37 -6.70 -7.66 -3.62
N ALA A 38 -7.50 -6.64 -4.02
CA ALA A 38 -8.65 -6.22 -3.24
C ALA A 38 -9.97 -6.76 -3.82
N ASP A 39 -10.64 -7.60 -3.05
CA ASP A 39 -11.88 -8.29 -3.44
C ASP A 39 -13.14 -7.46 -3.19
N ASN A 40 -13.07 -6.44 -2.32
CA ASN A 40 -14.22 -5.64 -1.92
C ASN A 40 -13.85 -4.19 -1.56
N MET A 41 -14.88 -3.35 -1.39
CA MET A 41 -14.69 -1.92 -1.14
C MET A 41 -14.00 -1.60 0.20
N TYR A 42 -14.13 -2.46 1.21
CA TYR A 42 -13.48 -2.25 2.50
C TYR A 42 -11.98 -2.48 2.41
N GLN A 43 -11.57 -3.52 1.68
CA GLN A 43 -10.17 -3.80 1.40
C GLN A 43 -9.52 -2.70 0.57
N ARG A 44 -10.21 -2.20 -0.47
CA ARG A 44 -9.73 -1.04 -1.24
C ARG A 44 -9.60 0.20 -0.35
N SER A 45 -10.60 0.47 0.49
CA SER A 45 -10.55 1.61 1.42
C SER A 45 -9.38 1.52 2.41
N GLU A 46 -8.97 0.32 2.82
CA GLU A 46 -7.80 0.13 3.67
C GLU A 46 -6.50 0.46 2.92
N LEU A 47 -6.37 -0.02 1.67
CA LEU A 47 -5.23 0.33 0.83
C LEU A 47 -5.18 1.83 0.54
N ASP A 48 -6.31 2.44 0.20
CA ASP A 48 -6.45 3.90 0.04
C ASP A 48 -5.97 4.64 1.29
N TYR A 49 -6.40 4.20 2.48
CA TYR A 49 -5.96 4.79 3.74
C TYR A 49 -4.43 4.74 3.88
N LEU A 50 -3.81 3.59 3.62
CA LEU A 50 -2.36 3.45 3.69
C LEU A 50 -1.66 4.34 2.64
N ILE A 51 -2.15 4.40 1.41
CA ILE A 51 -1.56 5.22 0.33
C ILE A 51 -1.52 6.69 0.73
N TYR A 52 -2.62 7.23 1.26
CA TYR A 52 -2.72 8.66 1.59
C TYR A 52 -2.07 9.03 2.93
N ASN A 53 -2.11 8.14 3.93
CA ASN A 53 -1.70 8.48 5.30
C ASN A 53 -0.36 7.86 5.71
N ALA A 54 -0.01 6.69 5.16
CA ALA A 54 1.16 5.92 5.54
C ALA A 54 1.82 5.22 4.32
N PRO A 55 2.28 5.99 3.31
CA PRO A 55 2.78 5.42 2.05
C PRO A 55 4.00 4.51 2.24
N LEU A 56 4.77 4.68 3.32
CA LEU A 56 5.86 3.78 3.67
C LEU A 56 5.36 2.40 4.11
N GLU A 57 4.29 2.35 4.93
CA GLU A 57 3.67 1.10 5.37
C GLU A 57 3.01 0.38 4.20
N TYR A 58 2.36 1.13 3.30
CA TYR A 58 1.87 0.59 2.02
C TYR A 58 3.01 -0.05 1.21
N ALA A 59 4.10 0.68 0.98
CA ALA A 59 5.21 0.18 0.18
C ALA A 59 5.86 -1.06 0.80
N ASP A 60 6.01 -1.10 2.12
CA ASP A 60 6.56 -2.27 2.82
C ASP A 60 5.63 -3.48 2.71
N LEU A 61 4.31 -3.27 2.86
CA LEU A 61 3.31 -4.33 2.69
C LEU A 61 3.39 -4.96 1.29
N ILE A 62 3.47 -4.13 0.24
CA ILE A 62 3.47 -4.62 -1.15
C ILE A 62 4.81 -5.25 -1.55
N LEU A 63 5.94 -4.70 -1.11
CA LEU A 63 7.26 -5.17 -1.54
C LEU A 63 7.81 -6.32 -0.68
N ASN A 64 7.46 -6.36 0.60
CA ASN A 64 8.06 -7.29 1.57
C ASN A 64 7.03 -8.11 2.36
N GLY A 65 5.76 -7.71 2.34
CA GLY A 65 4.70 -8.32 3.13
C GLY A 65 3.83 -9.32 2.36
N ASP A 66 2.65 -9.58 2.94
CA ASP A 66 1.57 -10.38 2.35
C ASP A 66 0.27 -9.54 2.37
N PRO A 67 -0.01 -8.80 1.29
CA PRO A 67 -1.19 -7.92 1.23
C PRO A 67 -2.51 -8.67 1.35
N GLU A 68 -2.64 -9.88 0.80
CA GLU A 68 -3.89 -10.64 0.87
C GLU A 68 -4.21 -11.05 2.31
N THR A 69 -3.23 -11.58 3.04
CA THR A 69 -3.41 -11.99 4.44
C THR A 69 -3.68 -10.77 5.33
N TYR A 70 -2.97 -9.66 5.09
CA TYR A 70 -3.22 -8.41 5.80
C TYR A 70 -4.66 -7.92 5.61
N LEU A 71 -5.12 -7.84 4.35
CA LEU A 71 -6.46 -7.36 4.04
C LEU A 71 -7.55 -8.26 4.62
N LYS A 72 -7.39 -9.59 4.58
CA LYS A 72 -8.32 -10.53 5.23
C LYS A 72 -8.41 -10.29 6.74
N THR A 73 -7.29 -10.00 7.39
CA THR A 73 -7.22 -9.79 8.85
C THR A 73 -7.80 -8.43 9.29
N VAL A 74 -7.51 -7.36 8.54
CA VAL A 74 -7.95 -6.00 8.90
C VAL A 74 -9.43 -5.79 8.55
N THR A 75 -9.93 -6.45 7.51
CA THR A 75 -11.34 -6.35 7.08
C THR A 75 -12.24 -7.45 7.63
N GLU A 76 -11.73 -8.33 8.49
CA GLU A 76 -12.56 -9.27 9.24
C GLU A 76 -13.61 -8.48 10.02
N TYR A 77 -14.86 -8.58 9.56
CA TYR A 77 -16.02 -8.01 10.22
C TYR A 77 -16.09 -8.58 11.63
N LYS A 78 -15.68 -7.79 12.63
CA LYS A 78 -16.04 -8.06 14.03
C LYS A 78 -17.54 -7.79 14.12
N PRO A 79 -18.39 -8.81 14.33
CA PRO A 79 -19.79 -8.54 14.64
C PRO A 79 -19.79 -7.62 15.86
N TRP A 80 -20.46 -6.48 15.75
CA TRP A 80 -20.77 -5.67 16.91
C TRP A 80 -21.71 -6.51 17.77
N ASP A 81 -21.14 -7.22 18.74
CA ASP A 81 -21.74 -8.10 19.75
C ASP A 81 -23.15 -8.66 19.44
N SER A 82 -23.23 -9.98 19.21
CA SER A 82 -24.50 -10.74 19.28
C SER A 82 -24.93 -11.01 20.73
#